data_AF-A0A7Y8MIN2-F1
#
_entry.id   AF-A0A7Y8MIN2-F1
#
_cell.length_a   1.000
_cell.length_b   1.000
_cell.length_c   1.000
_cell.angle_alpha   90.00
_cell.angle_beta   90.00
_cell.angle_gamma   90.00
#
_symmetry.space_group_name_H-M   'P 1'
#
loop_
_entity.id
_entity.type
_entity.pdbx_description
1 polymer ?
#
loop_
_entity_poly.entity_id
_entity_poly.type
_entity_poly.pdbx_seq_one_letter_code
_entity_poly.pdbx_strand_id
1 'polypeptide(L)'
;MTKPLTIEIDEAAADRLARIAREFGETPEQFAAQALAARIESFEASAFFARRAKNIDREAAIAWLKELRARDGAPEPDADDRLPADYTPPKL
;
A
#
# COMPACT_ATOMS: atom_id res chain seq x y z
N MET A 1 -1.36 -11.64 -21.70
CA MET A 1 -2.80 -11.65 -22.00
C MET A 1 -3.48 -10.67 -21.07
N THR A 2 -4.30 -9.75 -21.59
CA THR A 2 -5.14 -8.86 -20.77
C THR A 2 -6.49 -9.54 -20.50
N LYS A 3 -7.15 -9.18 -19.39
CA LYS A 3 -8.51 -9.65 -19.04
C LYS A 3 -9.36 -8.43 -18.67
N PRO A 4 -10.64 -8.36 -19.09
CA PRO A 4 -11.53 -7.28 -18.68
C PRO A 4 -11.86 -7.40 -17.20
N LEU A 5 -11.98 -6.26 -16.52
CA LEU A 5 -12.39 -6.13 -15.13
C LEU A 5 -13.46 -5.05 -15.05
N THR A 6 -14.62 -5.39 -14.51
CA THR A 6 -15.70 -4.44 -14.20
C THR A 6 -15.75 -4.25 -12.70
N ILE A 7 -15.75 -3.00 -12.24
CA ILE A 7 -15.83 -2.63 -10.83
C ILE A 7 -16.96 -1.63 -10.61
N GLU A 8 -17.64 -1.76 -9.49
CA GLU A 8 -18.57 -0.75 -8.99
C GLU A 8 -17.86 0.05 -7.91
N ILE A 9 -17.87 1.37 -8.05
CA ILE A 9 -17.31 2.32 -7.08
C ILE A 9 -18.36 3.37 -6.74
N ASP A 10 -18.28 3.96 -5.57
CA ASP A 10 -19.17 5.06 -5.20
C ASP A 10 -18.93 6.30 -6.10
N GLU A 11 -19.97 7.14 -6.21
CA GLU A 11 -19.97 8.31 -7.07
C GLU A 11 -18.83 9.28 -6.75
N ALA A 12 -18.52 9.48 -5.46
CA ALA A 12 -17.46 10.38 -5.03
C ALA A 12 -16.06 9.85 -5.43
N ALA A 13 -15.85 8.54 -5.39
CA ALA A 13 -14.64 7.89 -5.87
C ALA A 13 -14.52 7.99 -7.39
N ALA A 14 -15.62 7.81 -8.14
CA ALA A 14 -15.66 7.96 -9.59
C ALA A 14 -15.28 9.39 -10.02
N ASP A 15 -15.84 10.41 -9.35
CA ASP A 15 -15.52 11.81 -9.62
C ASP A 15 -14.06 12.15 -9.34
N ARG A 16 -13.52 11.63 -8.22
CA ARG A 16 -12.10 11.82 -7.87
C ARG A 16 -11.18 11.14 -8.88
N LEU A 17 -11.50 9.91 -9.29
CA LEU A 17 -10.76 9.17 -10.31
C LEU A 17 -10.73 9.96 -11.63
N ALA A 18 -11.90 10.43 -12.09
CA ALA A 18 -12.01 11.18 -13.33
C ALA A 18 -11.30 12.54 -13.28
N ARG A 19 -11.26 13.18 -12.11
CA ARG A 19 -10.46 14.41 -11.92
C ARG A 19 -8.97 14.13 -12.03
N ILE A 20 -8.47 13.15 -11.28
CA ILE A 20 -7.03 12.82 -11.27
C ILE A 20 -6.58 12.35 -12.65
N ALA A 21 -7.32 11.45 -13.30
CA ALA A 21 -6.97 10.97 -14.64
C ALA A 21 -6.84 12.13 -15.64
N ARG A 22 -7.73 13.13 -15.59
CA ARG A 22 -7.62 14.35 -16.40
C ARG A 22 -6.36 15.17 -16.10
N GLU A 23 -5.97 15.30 -14.83
CA GLU A 23 -4.73 16.00 -14.44
C GLU A 23 -3.48 15.33 -15.03
N PHE A 24 -3.51 14.01 -15.21
CA PHE A 24 -2.43 13.24 -15.85
C PHE A 24 -2.58 13.09 -17.37
N GLY A 25 -3.67 13.58 -17.97
CA GLY A 25 -3.93 13.45 -19.41
C GLY A 25 -4.31 12.03 -19.86
N GLU A 26 -4.88 11.24 -18.95
CA GLU A 26 -5.27 9.84 -19.17
C GLU A 26 -6.80 9.65 -19.07
N THR A 27 -7.30 8.49 -19.50
CA THR A 27 -8.69 8.10 -19.19
C THR A 27 -8.80 7.55 -17.76
N PRO A 28 -9.99 7.63 -17.12
CA PRO A 28 -10.22 7.05 -15.80
C PRO A 28 -9.81 5.57 -15.71
N GLU A 29 -10.08 4.80 -16.75
CA GLU A 29 -9.78 3.36 -16.82
C GLU A 29 -8.29 3.09 -16.90
N GLN A 30 -7.56 3.91 -17.68
CA GLN A 30 -6.10 3.79 -17.80
C GLN A 30 -5.44 4.07 -16.44
N PHE A 31 -5.81 5.16 -15.80
CA PHE A 31 -5.30 5.50 -14.47
C PHE A 31 -5.66 4.43 -13.44
N ALA A 32 -6.91 3.94 -13.44
CA ALA A 32 -7.34 2.87 -12.53
C ALA A 32 -6.56 1.57 -12.73
N ALA A 33 -6.29 1.18 -13.98
CA ALA A 33 -5.49 0.00 -14.28
C ALA A 33 -4.04 0.14 -13.80
N GLN A 34 -3.43 1.30 -13.99
CA GLN A 34 -2.07 1.57 -13.49
C GLN A 34 -2.02 1.58 -11.96
N ALA A 35 -2.95 2.26 -11.31
CA ALA A 35 -3.04 2.31 -9.85
C ALA A 35 -3.24 0.91 -9.25
N LEU A 36 -4.07 0.08 -9.87
CA LEU A 36 -4.28 -1.30 -9.47
C LEU A 36 -2.99 -2.14 -9.61
N ALA A 37 -2.29 -2.03 -10.75
CA ALA A 37 -1.02 -2.73 -10.98
C ALA A 37 0.03 -2.33 -9.94
N ALA A 38 0.26 -1.03 -9.74
CA ALA A 38 1.19 -0.52 -8.76
C ALA A 38 0.84 -0.98 -7.33
N ARG A 39 -0.45 -1.06 -7.01
CA ARG A 39 -0.90 -1.52 -5.70
C ARG A 39 -0.61 -3.00 -5.47
N ILE A 40 -0.80 -3.84 -6.48
CA ILE A 40 -0.48 -5.28 -6.43
C ILE A 40 1.02 -5.47 -6.21
N GLU A 41 1.86 -4.82 -7.03
CA GLU A 41 3.32 -4.92 -6.92
C GLU A 41 3.83 -4.47 -5.54
N SER A 42 3.33 -3.33 -5.05
CA SER A 42 3.67 -2.82 -3.72
C SER A 42 3.28 -3.81 -2.61
N PHE A 43 2.13 -4.45 -2.72
CA PHE A 43 1.70 -5.46 -1.77
C PHE A 43 2.58 -6.72 -1.83
N GLU A 44 2.93 -7.19 -3.02
CA GLU A 44 3.81 -8.34 -3.20
C GLU A 44 5.21 -8.10 -2.64
N ALA A 45 5.77 -6.92 -2.89
CA ALA A 45 7.03 -6.49 -2.32
C ALA A 45 6.96 -6.46 -0.78
N SER A 46 5.90 -5.89 -0.22
CA SER A 46 5.70 -5.84 1.24
C SER A 46 5.64 -7.24 1.85
N ALA A 47 4.89 -8.16 1.23
CA ALA A 47 4.81 -9.54 1.69
C ALA A 47 6.16 -10.26 1.58
N PHE A 48 6.92 -10.03 0.51
CA PHE A 48 8.26 -10.58 0.36
C PHE A 48 9.21 -10.11 1.48
N PHE A 49 9.24 -8.80 1.76
CA PHE A 49 10.11 -8.27 2.81
C PHE A 49 9.68 -8.71 4.21
N ALA A 50 8.37 -8.80 4.49
CA ALA A 50 7.85 -9.34 5.75
C ALA A 50 8.30 -10.79 5.99
N ARG A 51 8.20 -11.64 4.96
CA ARG A 51 8.68 -13.03 5.01
C ARG A 51 10.16 -13.09 5.36
N ARG A 52 10.99 -12.28 4.70
CA ARG A 52 12.44 -12.24 4.92
C ARG A 52 12.80 -11.72 6.30
N ALA A 53 12.13 -10.68 6.78
CA ALA A 53 12.42 -10.05 8.06
C ALA A 53 12.00 -10.89 9.27
N LYS A 54 10.87 -11.62 9.16
CA LYS A 54 10.32 -12.43 10.26
C LYS A 54 10.59 -13.93 10.11
N ASN A 55 11.20 -14.35 9.01
CA ASN A 55 11.41 -15.76 8.65
C ASN A 55 10.11 -16.57 8.70
N ILE A 56 9.05 -16.01 8.12
CA ILE A 56 7.71 -16.59 8.07
C ILE A 56 7.28 -16.90 6.63
N ASP A 57 6.28 -17.75 6.47
CA ASP A 57 5.69 -18.03 5.17
C ASP A 57 4.82 -16.87 4.64
N ARG A 58 4.29 -17.02 3.42
CA ARG A 58 3.51 -15.96 2.77
C ARG A 58 2.18 -15.71 3.48
N GLU A 59 1.52 -16.74 3.99
CA GLU A 59 0.22 -16.59 4.65
C GLU A 59 0.37 -15.84 5.96
N ALA A 60 1.36 -16.23 6.77
CA ALA A 60 1.75 -15.54 7.99
C ALA A 60 2.19 -14.10 7.74
N ALA A 61 2.93 -13.83 6.65
CA ALA A 61 3.31 -12.47 6.27
C ALA A 61 2.11 -11.60 5.88
N ILE A 62 1.13 -12.16 5.17
CA ILE A 62 -0.11 -11.46 4.82
C ILE A 62 -0.92 -11.15 6.09
N ALA A 63 -1.05 -12.13 7.00
CA ALA A 63 -1.73 -11.93 8.28
C ALA A 63 -1.06 -10.83 9.10
N TRP A 64 0.27 -10.84 9.19
CA TRP A 64 1.05 -9.82 9.88
C TRP A 64 0.91 -8.43 9.25
N LEU A 65 0.91 -8.33 7.91
CA LEU A 65 0.68 -7.04 7.22
C LEU A 65 -0.74 -6.50 7.44
N LYS A 66 -1.75 -7.38 7.53
CA LYS A 66 -3.12 -7.00 7.89
C LYS A 66 -3.20 -6.50 9.32
N GLU A 67 -2.56 -7.21 10.25
CA GLU A 67 -2.46 -6.79 11.65
C GLU A 67 -1.77 -5.43 11.78
N LEU A 68 -0.65 -5.22 11.08
CA LEU A 68 0.08 -3.96 11.09
C LEU A 68 -0.77 -2.79 10.56
N ARG A 69 -1.59 -3.00 9.52
CA ARG A 69 -2.51 -1.97 9.01
C ARG A 69 -3.69 -1.70 9.94
N ALA A 70 -4.15 -2.71 10.67
CA ALA A 70 -5.22 -2.56 11.65
C ALA A 70 -4.76 -1.83 12.92
N ARG A 71 -3.44 -1.75 13.14
CA ARG A 71 -2.81 -0.91 14.18
C ARG A 71 -2.73 0.55 13.73
N ASP A 72 -3.86 1.16 13.37
CA ASP A 72 -3.94 2.63 13.33
C ASP A 72 -3.60 3.15 14.75
N GLY A 73 -2.45 3.84 14.86
CA GLY A 73 -1.77 4.09 16.14
C GLY A 73 -0.80 2.98 16.50
N ALA A 74 0.35 2.93 15.82
CA ALA A 74 1.47 2.09 16.24
C ALA A 74 1.68 2.26 17.76
N PRO A 75 1.95 1.18 18.52
CA PRO A 75 2.24 1.32 19.94
C PRO A 75 3.31 2.42 20.10
N GLU A 76 3.05 3.36 21.01
CA GLU A 76 4.03 4.38 21.38
C GLU A 76 5.35 3.66 21.66
N PRO A 77 6.51 4.21 21.22
CA PRO A 77 7.80 3.61 21.53
C PRO A 77 7.88 3.34 23.03
N ASP A 78 8.36 2.16 23.41
CA ASP A 78 8.59 1.87 24.82
C ASP A 78 9.65 2.87 25.36
N ALA A 79 9.61 3.18 26.65
CA ALA A 79 10.45 4.23 27.23
C ALA A 79 11.97 3.96 27.07
N ASP A 80 12.34 2.73 26.76
CA ASP A 80 13.68 2.22 26.53
C ASP A 80 14.04 2.04 25.03
N ASP A 81 13.12 2.32 24.11
CA ASP A 81 13.40 2.31 22.68
C ASP A 81 14.45 3.36 22.33
N ARG A 82 15.60 2.90 21.82
CA ARG A 82 16.67 3.77 21.31
C ARG A 82 16.70 3.74 19.80
N LEU A 83 16.67 4.92 19.20
CA LEU A 83 16.93 5.07 17.77
C LEU A 83 18.35 4.56 17.43
N PRO A 84 18.52 3.89 16.27
CA PRO A 84 19.85 3.59 15.73
C PRO A 84 20.70 4.86 15.66
N ALA A 85 22.01 4.75 15.92
CA ALA A 85 22.91 5.91 16.01
C ALA A 85 22.97 6.75 14.71
N ASP A 86 22.56 6.18 13.59
CA ASP A 86 22.54 6.75 12.25
C ASP A 86 21.13 7.15 11.76
N TYR A 87 20.08 6.98 12.57
CA TYR A 87 18.73 7.34 12.18
C TYR A 87 18.56 8.86 12.13
N THR A 88 18.27 9.39 10.94
CA THR A 88 17.92 10.79 10.73
C THR A 88 16.44 10.87 10.34
N PRO A 89 15.58 11.56 11.11
CA PRO A 89 14.18 11.69 10.74
C PRO A 89 14.04 12.52 9.45
N PRO A 90 13.11 12.16 8.55
CA PRO A 90 12.85 12.93 7.35
C PRO A 90 12.33 14.32 7.72
N LYS A 91 12.84 15.36 7.06
CA LYS A 91 12.32 16.72 7.21
C LYS A 91 10.95 16.81 6.53
N LEU A 92 9.93 17.14 7.31
CA LEU A 92 8.62 17.57 6.81
C LEU A 92 8.71 18.97 6.21
#